data_AF-A0A7S1SR93-F1
#
_entry.id   AF-A0A7S1SR93-F1
#
_cell.length_a   1.000
_cell.length_b   1.000
_cell.length_c   1.000
_cell.angle_alpha   90.00
_cell.angle_beta   90.00
_cell.angle_gamma   90.00
#
_symmetry.space_group_name_H-M   'P 1'
#
loop_
_entity.id
_entity.type
_entity.pdbx_description
1 polymer ?
#
loop_
_entity_poly.entity_id
_entity_poly.type
_entity_poly.pdbx_seq_one_letter_code
_entity_poly.pdbx_strand_id
1 'polypeptide(L)'
;MPSTVSQAVRRLGDGMRIPFGTVGRCTGCRLGIPSSPWKQCKLRQPKPASLERADNRKHVSSLRAAAADSSRDTTSAGSGYVSWEQKVVTLPSFKRGCHVVTSKVMEQLPEICEFEVGMANFFIQHTSASLTINENASPDVPLDLNDSLDRIVPEGKFYRHLDEGLDDMPAHVKSSLMGPSLDIPIRAGSLALGTWQGIYLNEHRDSGGARSLVVTMQGQKRPDGRKYPAKRYRW
;
A
#
# COMPACT_ATOMS: atom_id res chain seq x y z
N MET A 1 -30.80 46.67 23.69
CA MET A 1 -31.91 46.14 24.50
C MET A 1 -33.12 47.05 24.28
N PRO A 2 -34.34 46.51 24.12
CA PRO A 2 -34.97 45.99 22.89
C PRO A 2 -35.98 47.02 22.30
N SER A 3 -36.16 47.19 20.99
CA SER A 3 -36.91 46.37 20.00
C SER A 3 -38.34 45.94 20.40
N THR A 4 -39.34 46.34 19.62
CA THR A 4 -40.43 45.42 19.25
C THR A 4 -40.93 45.73 17.84
N VAL A 5 -40.74 44.75 16.97
CA VAL A 5 -41.10 44.70 15.56
C VAL A 5 -42.53 44.17 15.43
N SER A 6 -43.27 44.76 14.49
CA SER A 6 -44.63 44.40 14.10
C SER A 6 -44.76 42.94 13.63
N GLN A 7 -45.84 42.29 14.08
CA GLN A 7 -46.26 40.97 13.62
C GLN A 7 -46.89 41.05 12.22
N ALA A 8 -46.39 40.25 11.29
CA ALA A 8 -47.09 39.91 10.06
C ALA A 8 -47.43 38.41 10.08
N VAL A 9 -48.69 38.11 9.76
CA VAL A 9 -49.36 36.81 9.91
C VAL A 9 -49.70 36.25 8.53
N ARG A 10 -49.37 34.96 8.31
CA ARG A 10 -49.91 34.00 7.30
C ARG A 10 -49.54 34.28 5.82
N ARG A 11 -49.29 33.32 4.92
CA ARG A 11 -49.66 31.90 4.79
C ARG A 11 -48.52 31.14 4.06
N LEU A 12 -48.27 29.88 4.43
CA LEU A 12 -47.62 28.90 3.54
C LEU A 12 -48.52 27.66 3.48
N GLY A 13 -48.79 27.23 2.26
CA GLY A 13 -49.73 26.16 1.93
C GLY A 13 -49.19 24.76 2.16
N ASP A 14 -50.12 23.87 2.47
CA ASP A 14 -50.32 22.54 1.89
C ASP A 14 -49.08 21.65 1.66
N GLY A 15 -48.77 20.88 2.70
CA GLY A 15 -49.05 19.44 2.70
C GLY A 15 -48.42 18.59 1.59
N MET A 16 -47.23 18.05 1.86
CA MET A 16 -46.73 16.81 1.24
C MET A 16 -46.31 15.85 2.35
N ARG A 17 -47.15 14.86 2.64
CA ARG A 17 -46.85 13.74 3.55
C ARG A 17 -46.12 12.67 2.76
N ILE A 18 -44.91 12.33 3.18
CA ILE A 18 -44.15 11.19 2.64
C ILE A 18 -44.58 9.94 3.44
N PRO A 19 -45.03 8.85 2.80
CA PRO A 19 -45.49 7.67 3.53
C PRO A 19 -44.32 6.90 4.14
N PHE A 20 -44.44 6.63 5.44
CA PHE A 20 -43.62 5.66 6.16
C PHE A 20 -43.78 4.27 5.52
N GLY A 21 -42.68 3.74 4.99
CA GLY A 21 -42.59 2.36 4.52
C GLY A 21 -42.78 1.39 5.68
N THR A 22 -43.70 0.45 5.48
CA THR A 22 -44.12 -0.58 6.40
C THR A 22 -42.96 -1.49 6.79
N VAL A 23 -42.63 -1.53 8.08
CA VAL A 23 -41.72 -2.53 8.66
C VAL A 23 -42.45 -3.88 8.63
N GLY A 24 -42.03 -4.76 7.73
CA GLY A 24 -42.45 -6.16 7.72
C GLY A 24 -42.04 -6.84 9.02
N ARG A 25 -43.02 -7.30 9.79
CA ARG A 25 -42.80 -8.17 10.95
C ARG A 25 -42.31 -9.53 10.47
N CYS A 26 -41.05 -9.84 10.73
CA CYS A 26 -40.59 -11.23 10.79
C CYS A 26 -40.98 -11.79 12.16
N THR A 27 -42.16 -12.41 12.23
CA THR A 27 -42.56 -13.24 13.37
C THR A 27 -41.72 -14.52 13.35
N GLY A 28 -40.79 -14.63 14.30
CA GLY A 28 -40.20 -15.92 14.66
C GLY A 28 -38.68 -15.95 14.70
N CYS A 29 -38.06 -15.37 15.72
CA CYS A 29 -36.80 -15.87 16.25
C CYS A 29 -36.76 -15.61 17.75
N ARG A 30 -37.08 -16.66 18.51
CA ARG A 30 -36.89 -16.71 19.96
C ARG A 30 -35.40 -16.62 20.28
N LEU A 31 -35.11 -15.91 21.37
CA LEU A 31 -33.87 -15.97 22.11
C LEU A 31 -33.40 -17.42 22.31
N GLY A 32 -32.11 -17.65 22.05
CA GLY A 32 -31.46 -18.94 22.27
C GLY A 32 -29.97 -18.81 22.04
N ILE A 33 -29.24 -18.40 23.08
CA ILE A 33 -27.80 -18.66 23.21
C ILE A 33 -27.64 -20.17 23.42
N PRO A 34 -26.73 -20.83 22.69
CA PRO A 34 -25.95 -21.88 23.32
C PRO A 34 -24.45 -21.66 23.09
N SER A 35 -23.76 -21.55 24.21
CA SER A 35 -22.35 -21.83 24.38
C SER A 35 -22.03 -23.28 24.00
N SER A 36 -21.14 -23.52 23.03
CA SER A 36 -20.34 -24.75 22.95
C SER A 36 -19.26 -24.74 21.85
N PRO A 37 -18.22 -25.58 21.98
CA PRO A 37 -16.86 -25.23 21.61
C PRO A 37 -16.49 -25.58 20.16
N TRP A 38 -15.54 -24.80 19.64
CA TRP A 38 -14.83 -25.02 18.39
C TRP A 38 -14.31 -26.45 18.29
N LYS A 39 -15.02 -27.31 17.54
CA LYS A 39 -14.49 -28.59 17.08
C LYS A 39 -13.50 -28.31 15.95
N GLN A 40 -12.23 -28.55 16.26
CA GLN A 40 -11.08 -28.51 15.37
C GLN A 40 -11.31 -29.45 14.17
N CYS A 41 -11.48 -28.87 12.98
CA CYS A 41 -11.56 -29.64 11.73
C CYS A 41 -10.16 -30.13 11.36
N LYS A 42 -9.85 -31.40 11.64
CA LYS A 42 -8.58 -32.04 11.26
C LYS A 42 -8.54 -32.23 9.74
N LEU A 43 -7.83 -31.34 9.06
CA LEU A 43 -7.41 -31.55 7.66
C LEU A 43 -6.45 -32.74 7.59
N ARG A 44 -6.82 -33.76 6.81
CA ARG A 44 -6.01 -34.94 6.51
C ARG A 44 -4.88 -34.53 5.55
N GLN A 45 -3.63 -34.65 5.98
CA GLN A 45 -2.47 -34.48 5.11
C GLN A 45 -2.32 -35.72 4.19
N PRO A 46 -2.13 -35.56 2.87
CA PRO A 46 -1.80 -36.68 1.99
C PRO A 46 -0.35 -37.14 2.24
N LYS A 47 -0.13 -38.46 2.22
CA LYS A 47 1.19 -39.09 2.38
C LYS A 47 2.06 -38.86 1.13
N PRO A 48 3.38 -38.63 1.27
CA PRO A 48 4.28 -38.55 0.12
C PRO A 48 4.49 -39.93 -0.51
N ALA A 49 4.43 -39.97 -1.84
CA ALA A 49 4.76 -41.15 -2.64
C ALA A 49 6.27 -41.39 -2.64
N SER A 50 6.65 -42.65 -2.43
CA SER A 50 8.03 -43.15 -2.47
C SER A 50 8.61 -43.07 -3.88
N LEU A 51 9.70 -42.32 -4.06
CA LEU A 51 10.50 -42.32 -5.28
C LEU A 51 11.52 -43.47 -5.22
N GLU A 52 11.35 -44.45 -6.11
CA GLU A 52 12.35 -45.49 -6.37
C GLU A 52 13.61 -44.89 -7.01
N ARG A 53 14.77 -45.35 -6.54
CA ARG A 53 16.09 -45.03 -7.12
C ARG A 53 16.34 -45.93 -8.33
N ALA A 54 16.43 -45.33 -9.52
CA ALA A 54 16.98 -46.01 -10.68
C ALA A 54 18.51 -45.84 -10.69
N ASP A 55 19.21 -46.96 -10.53
CA ASP A 55 20.64 -47.13 -10.71
C ASP A 55 20.95 -47.18 -12.21
N ASN A 56 21.88 -46.34 -12.68
CA ASN A 56 22.35 -46.41 -14.07
C ASN A 56 23.85 -46.17 -14.15
N ARG A 57 24.62 -47.20 -13.77
CA ARG A 57 26.00 -47.39 -14.26
C ARG A 57 25.95 -47.91 -15.69
N LYS A 58 26.63 -47.22 -16.60
CA LYS A 58 27.60 -47.79 -17.57
C LYS A 58 28.16 -46.72 -18.51
N HIS A 59 29.49 -46.72 -18.62
CA HIS A 59 30.34 -46.34 -19.77
C HIS A 59 30.19 -44.90 -20.32
N VAL A 60 31.25 -44.14 -20.58
CA VAL A 60 32.27 -44.41 -21.61
C VAL A 60 33.59 -43.70 -21.27
N SER A 61 34.67 -44.40 -21.56
CA SER A 61 36.07 -43.99 -21.51
C SER A 61 36.51 -43.10 -22.68
N SER A 62 37.54 -42.30 -22.42
CA SER A 62 38.54 -41.75 -23.35
C SER A 62 38.08 -40.78 -24.45
N LEU A 63 38.65 -39.58 -24.42
CA LEU A 63 39.59 -39.09 -25.45
C LEU A 63 40.26 -37.81 -24.94
N ARG A 64 41.59 -37.76 -25.02
CA ARG A 64 42.42 -36.59 -24.75
C ARG A 64 42.82 -35.94 -26.08
N ALA A 65 43.00 -34.62 -25.99
CA ALA A 65 43.83 -33.73 -26.82
C ALA A 65 43.25 -33.22 -28.15
N ALA A 66 43.00 -31.90 -28.19
CA ALA A 66 43.76 -30.97 -29.04
C ALA A 66 43.46 -29.52 -28.60
N ALA A 67 44.51 -28.78 -28.26
CA ALA A 67 44.47 -27.34 -28.09
C ALA A 67 44.46 -26.67 -29.48
N ALA A 68 43.58 -25.68 -29.68
CA ALA A 68 43.76 -24.65 -30.68
C ALA A 68 43.04 -23.38 -30.23
N ASP A 69 43.85 -22.33 -30.15
CA ASP A 69 43.56 -20.93 -29.90
C ASP A 69 42.41 -20.40 -30.78
N SER A 70 41.39 -19.86 -30.13
CA SER A 70 40.65 -18.72 -30.68
C SER A 70 40.16 -17.87 -29.52
N SER A 71 40.91 -16.81 -29.26
CA SER A 71 40.47 -15.62 -28.55
C SER A 71 39.22 -15.03 -29.22
N ARG A 72 38.07 -15.62 -28.92
CA ARG A 72 36.78 -14.94 -29.07
C ARG A 72 36.57 -14.17 -27.78
N ASP A 73 36.76 -12.87 -27.90
CA ASP A 73 36.36 -11.86 -26.95
C ASP A 73 34.86 -12.05 -26.64
N THR A 74 34.57 -12.84 -25.62
CA THR A 74 33.25 -12.94 -25.01
C THR A 74 32.96 -11.60 -24.36
N THR A 75 32.48 -10.65 -25.17
CA THR A 75 31.59 -9.61 -24.68
C THR A 75 30.50 -10.33 -23.91
N SER A 76 30.56 -10.24 -22.59
CA SER A 76 29.59 -10.84 -21.70
C SER A 76 28.24 -10.24 -22.05
N ALA A 77 27.42 -11.00 -22.77
CA ALA A 77 26.00 -10.73 -22.92
C ALA A 77 25.46 -10.39 -21.52
N GLY A 78 25.04 -9.14 -21.33
CA GLY A 78 24.65 -8.58 -20.05
C GLY A 78 23.71 -9.53 -19.34
N SER A 79 24.15 -10.04 -18.19
CA SER A 79 23.45 -11.12 -17.54
C SER A 79 22.04 -10.69 -17.18
N GLY A 80 21.04 -11.42 -17.67
CA GLY A 80 19.63 -11.29 -17.31
C GLY A 80 19.32 -11.71 -15.87
N TYR A 81 20.19 -11.38 -14.91
CA TYR A 81 19.94 -11.61 -13.49
C TYR A 81 19.04 -10.50 -12.95
N VAL A 82 17.98 -10.91 -12.25
CA VAL A 82 17.14 -10.02 -11.46
C VAL A 82 18.02 -9.46 -10.33
N SER A 83 18.20 -8.14 -10.34
CA SER A 83 18.86 -7.40 -9.27
C SER A 83 17.86 -7.07 -8.19
N TRP A 84 18.29 -7.12 -6.93
CA TRP A 84 17.51 -6.76 -5.75
C TRP A 84 18.25 -5.67 -4.99
N GLU A 85 17.54 -4.60 -4.65
CA GLU A 85 18.04 -3.51 -3.81
C GLU A 85 17.00 -3.23 -2.74
N GLN A 86 17.42 -3.10 -1.48
CA GLN A 86 16.53 -2.77 -0.37
C GLN A 86 17.12 -1.62 0.44
N LYS A 87 16.29 -0.64 0.76
CA LYS A 87 16.70 0.56 1.49
C LYS A 87 15.62 1.03 2.44
N VAL A 88 16.03 1.52 3.61
CA VAL A 88 15.14 2.23 4.53
C VAL A 88 15.13 3.71 4.17
N VAL A 89 13.95 4.25 3.96
CA VAL A 89 13.67 5.67 3.67
C VAL A 89 12.98 6.26 4.88
N THR A 90 13.48 7.39 5.37
CA THR A 90 12.89 8.11 6.50
C THR A 90 12.19 9.35 6.00
N LEU A 91 10.90 9.47 6.34
CA LEU A 91 10.10 10.66 6.13
C LEU A 91 10.08 11.49 7.42
N PRO A 92 10.13 12.83 7.32
CA PRO A 92 10.03 13.70 8.49
C PRO A 92 8.67 13.53 9.17
N SER A 93 8.49 14.12 10.35
CA SER A 93 7.18 14.18 10.97
C SER A 93 6.23 15.06 10.18
N PHE A 94 4.99 14.61 10.06
CA PHE A 94 3.89 15.36 9.48
C PHE A 94 2.82 15.58 10.53
N LYS A 95 2.04 16.65 10.35
CA LYS A 95 0.76 16.77 11.06
C LYS A 95 -0.22 15.76 10.49
N ARG A 96 -1.30 15.47 11.20
CA ARG A 96 -2.42 14.72 10.65
C ARG A 96 -2.82 15.25 9.27
N GLY A 97 -3.02 14.34 8.33
CA GLY A 97 -3.43 14.67 6.98
C GLY A 97 -2.88 13.71 5.94
N CYS A 98 -3.28 13.94 4.70
CA CYS A 98 -2.73 13.26 3.54
C CYS A 98 -1.63 14.16 2.94
N HIS A 99 -0.44 13.59 2.69
CA HIS A 99 0.73 14.34 2.24
C HIS A 99 1.34 13.70 1.01
N VAL A 100 1.56 14.47 -0.04
CA VAL A 100 2.31 13.99 -1.21
C VAL A 100 3.79 13.92 -0.84
N VAL A 101 4.37 12.73 -0.85
CA VAL A 101 5.76 12.47 -0.43
C VAL A 101 6.66 11.94 -1.53
N THR A 102 6.16 11.86 -2.77
CA THR A 102 6.89 11.30 -3.92
C THR A 102 8.33 11.82 -4.03
N SER A 103 8.55 13.14 -4.01
CA SER A 103 9.90 13.72 -4.10
C SER A 103 10.79 13.31 -2.94
N LYS A 104 10.29 13.41 -1.70
CA LYS A 104 11.03 13.07 -0.47
C LYS A 104 11.47 11.60 -0.42
N VAL A 105 10.63 10.71 -0.94
CA VAL A 105 10.97 9.28 -1.06
C VAL A 105 12.01 9.08 -2.15
N MET A 106 11.80 9.65 -3.33
CA MET A 106 12.67 9.42 -4.50
C MET A 106 14.05 10.06 -4.38
N GLU A 107 14.20 11.17 -3.64
CA GLU A 107 15.49 11.76 -3.30
C GLU A 107 16.39 10.80 -2.52
N GLN A 108 15.80 9.86 -1.79
CA GLN A 108 16.52 8.85 -1.00
C GLN A 108 16.76 7.55 -1.79
N LEU A 109 16.30 7.43 -3.03
CA LEU A 109 16.41 6.24 -3.87
C LEU A 109 17.13 6.50 -5.19
N PRO A 110 18.37 7.06 -5.20
CA PRO A 110 19.10 7.33 -6.43
C PRO A 110 19.40 6.06 -7.25
N GLU A 111 19.43 4.89 -6.62
CA GLU A 111 19.77 3.60 -7.23
C GLU A 111 18.71 3.15 -8.26
N ILE A 112 17.48 3.68 -8.18
CA ILE A 112 16.41 3.38 -9.15
C ILE A 112 16.85 3.67 -10.60
N CYS A 113 17.73 4.65 -10.81
CA CYS A 113 18.19 5.05 -12.14
C CYS A 113 19.00 3.96 -12.87
N GLU A 114 19.41 2.91 -12.17
CA GLU A 114 20.11 1.75 -12.74
C GLU A 114 19.14 0.72 -13.31
N PHE A 115 17.86 0.75 -12.92
CA PHE A 115 16.86 -0.24 -13.33
C PHE A 115 16.23 0.10 -14.70
N GLU A 116 16.23 -0.87 -15.61
CA GLU A 116 15.54 -0.81 -16.90
C GLU A 116 14.04 -1.06 -16.73
N VAL A 117 13.71 -2.16 -16.05
CA VAL A 117 12.35 -2.63 -15.81
C VAL A 117 12.31 -3.39 -14.49
N GLY A 118 11.25 -3.21 -13.71
CA GLY A 118 11.14 -3.87 -12.41
C GLY A 118 9.88 -3.49 -11.63
N MET A 119 9.92 -3.78 -10.34
CA MET A 119 8.91 -3.41 -9.37
C MET A 119 9.59 -2.78 -8.14
N ALA A 120 9.00 -1.73 -7.60
CA ALA A 120 9.36 -1.14 -6.33
C ALA A 120 8.21 -1.36 -5.34
N ASN A 121 8.45 -2.15 -4.30
CA ASN A 121 7.57 -2.25 -3.16
C ASN A 121 7.96 -1.18 -2.13
N PHE A 122 6.99 -0.44 -1.64
CA PHE A 122 7.13 0.54 -0.56
C PHE A 122 6.29 0.06 0.60
N PHE A 123 6.91 -0.27 1.73
CA PHE A 123 6.23 -0.77 2.92
C PHE A 123 6.46 0.17 4.10
N ILE A 124 5.42 0.77 4.66
CA ILE A 124 5.53 1.60 5.86
C ILE A 124 5.59 0.72 7.11
N GLN A 125 6.58 0.96 7.97
CA GLN A 125 6.76 0.21 9.22
C GLN A 125 5.97 0.83 10.39
N HIS A 126 4.72 1.22 10.13
CA HIS A 126 3.87 1.94 11.08
C HIS A 126 2.42 1.46 10.95
N THR A 127 1.74 1.29 12.08
CA THR A 127 0.36 0.79 12.14
C THR A 127 -0.70 1.89 12.27
N SER A 128 -0.26 3.14 12.49
CA SER A 128 -1.11 4.33 12.62
C SER A 128 -0.91 5.35 11.48
N ALA A 129 -0.18 4.96 10.44
CA ALA A 129 -0.04 5.69 9.18
C ALA A 129 -0.18 4.71 8.01
N SER A 130 -0.39 5.22 6.80
CA SER A 130 -0.57 4.38 5.60
C SER A 130 -0.03 5.03 4.35
N LEU A 131 0.05 4.26 3.27
CA LEU A 131 0.45 4.74 1.96
C LEU A 131 -0.71 4.60 0.97
N THR A 132 -0.82 5.55 0.04
CA THR A 132 -1.74 5.44 -1.10
C THR A 132 -1.16 6.10 -2.36
N ILE A 133 -1.80 5.87 -3.50
CA ILE A 133 -1.52 6.60 -4.75
C ILE A 133 -2.78 7.35 -5.13
N ASN A 134 -2.66 8.65 -5.33
CA ASN A 134 -3.78 9.49 -5.75
C ASN A 134 -3.29 10.66 -6.63
N GLU A 135 -4.24 11.49 -7.10
CA GLU A 135 -3.98 12.70 -7.87
C GLU A 135 -3.03 13.66 -7.12
N ASN A 136 -2.01 14.18 -7.79
CA ASN A 136 -1.03 15.12 -7.26
C ASN A 136 -0.97 16.42 -8.10
N ALA A 137 -2.12 16.90 -8.56
CA ALA A 137 -2.25 18.14 -9.31
C ALA A 137 -2.99 19.23 -8.53
N SER A 138 -4.04 18.84 -7.80
CA SER A 138 -4.80 19.76 -6.96
C SER A 138 -4.34 19.70 -5.49
N PRO A 139 -4.13 20.86 -4.83
CA PRO A 139 -3.87 20.92 -3.38
C PRO A 139 -5.10 20.55 -2.54
N ASP A 140 -6.30 20.52 -3.11
CA ASP A 140 -7.55 20.21 -2.40
C ASP A 140 -7.73 18.69 -2.21
N VAL A 141 -7.21 17.86 -3.12
CA VAL A 141 -7.36 16.39 -3.07
C VAL A 141 -6.83 15.80 -1.75
N PRO A 142 -5.63 16.16 -1.24
CA PRO A 142 -5.18 15.70 0.07
C PRO A 142 -6.10 16.16 1.23
N LEU A 143 -6.69 17.35 1.14
CA LEU A 143 -7.59 17.88 2.18
C LEU A 143 -8.90 17.11 2.19
N ASP A 144 -9.54 16.98 1.03
CA ASP A 144 -10.80 16.24 0.86
C ASP A 144 -10.65 14.77 1.23
N LEU A 145 -9.50 14.16 0.92
CA LEU A 145 -9.21 12.79 1.30
C LEU A 145 -9.10 12.65 2.82
N ASN A 146 -8.40 13.56 3.51
CA ASN A 146 -8.33 13.56 4.97
C ASN A 146 -9.72 13.71 5.60
N ASP A 147 -10.47 14.72 5.14
CA ASP A 147 -11.84 14.99 5.57
C ASP A 147 -12.76 13.77 5.39
N SER A 148 -12.60 13.05 4.28
CA SER A 148 -13.35 11.83 4.00
C SER A 148 -12.97 10.70 4.97
N LEU A 149 -11.68 10.52 5.26
CA LEU A 149 -11.20 9.53 6.23
C LEU A 149 -11.73 9.82 7.64
N ASP A 150 -11.77 11.09 8.05
CA ASP A 150 -12.33 11.53 9.33
C ASP A 150 -13.85 11.25 9.44
N ARG A 151 -14.58 11.33 8.32
CA ARG A 151 -16.01 10.95 8.27
C ARG A 151 -16.22 9.44 8.28
N ILE A 152 -15.36 8.67 7.62
CA ILE A 152 -15.47 7.21 7.55
C ILE A 152 -15.08 6.56 8.88
N VAL A 153 -14.01 7.07 9.52
CA VAL A 153 -13.50 6.58 10.80
C VAL A 153 -13.39 7.76 11.76
N PRO A 154 -14.51 8.19 12.35
CA PRO A 154 -14.52 9.32 13.28
C PRO A 154 -13.80 8.95 14.58
N GLU A 155 -13.21 9.95 15.22
CA GLU A 155 -12.72 9.82 16.58
C GLU A 155 -13.85 9.70 17.59
N GLY A 156 -13.57 9.05 18.71
CA GLY A 156 -14.43 9.12 19.87
C GLY A 156 -14.20 8.02 20.89
N LYS A 157 -14.88 8.15 22.03
CA LYS A 157 -14.77 7.26 23.18
C LYS A 157 -15.50 5.91 23.02
N PHE A 158 -15.95 5.59 21.81
CA PHE A 158 -16.62 4.34 21.48
C PHE A 158 -15.64 3.23 21.04
N TYR A 159 -14.36 3.56 20.85
CA TYR A 159 -13.30 2.56 20.71
C TYR A 159 -12.81 2.07 22.08
N ARG A 160 -12.41 0.80 22.12
CA ARG A 160 -11.84 0.18 23.33
C ARG A 160 -10.36 0.55 23.54
N HIS A 161 -9.63 0.75 22.45
CA HIS A 161 -8.22 1.11 22.46
C HIS A 161 -8.10 2.64 22.38
N LEU A 162 -7.61 3.25 23.46
CA LEU A 162 -7.47 4.70 23.63
C LEU A 162 -6.13 5.01 24.32
N ASP A 163 -5.17 4.10 24.21
CA ASP A 163 -3.97 4.09 25.04
C ASP A 163 -3.09 5.32 24.77
N GLU A 164 -3.10 5.80 23.52
CA GLU A 164 -2.34 6.99 23.11
C GLU A 164 -3.22 8.20 22.74
N GLY A 165 -4.52 8.17 23.06
CA GLY A 165 -5.45 9.28 22.80
C GLY A 165 -6.72 8.88 22.03
N LEU A 166 -7.56 9.87 21.72
CA LEU A 166 -8.82 9.65 20.99
C LEU A 166 -8.62 9.28 19.51
N ASP A 167 -7.44 9.58 18.97
CA ASP A 167 -7.07 9.34 17.58
C ASP A 167 -6.34 8.02 17.34
N ASP A 168 -6.05 7.29 18.41
CA ASP A 168 -5.23 6.08 18.38
C ASP A 168 -5.88 4.94 17.58
N MET A 169 -7.02 4.43 18.06
CA MET A 169 -7.75 3.39 17.34
C MET A 169 -8.26 3.84 15.97
N PRO A 170 -8.81 5.06 15.78
CA PRO A 170 -9.15 5.56 14.45
C PRO A 170 -7.98 5.49 13.46
N ALA A 171 -6.77 5.84 13.88
CA ALA A 171 -5.58 5.77 13.03
C ALA A 171 -5.25 4.34 12.61
N HIS A 172 -5.39 3.37 13.51
CA HIS A 172 -5.23 1.95 13.18
C HIS A 172 -6.28 1.44 12.19
N VAL A 173 -7.54 1.86 12.34
CA VAL A 173 -8.60 1.48 11.40
C VAL A 173 -8.34 2.09 10.02
N LYS A 174 -8.04 3.41 9.94
CA LYS A 174 -7.72 4.09 8.67
C LYS A 174 -6.50 3.46 8.00
N SER A 175 -5.45 3.15 8.77
CA SER A 175 -4.27 2.47 8.26
C SER A 175 -4.61 1.08 7.69
N SER A 176 -5.46 0.32 8.38
CA SER A 176 -5.90 -1.01 7.92
C SER A 176 -6.77 -0.95 6.66
N LEU A 177 -7.56 0.12 6.48
CA LEU A 177 -8.41 0.32 5.29
C LEU A 177 -7.58 0.70 4.06
N MET A 178 -6.59 1.56 4.22
CA MET A 178 -5.76 2.03 3.09
C MET A 178 -4.63 1.07 2.76
N GLY A 179 -4.06 0.44 3.78
CA GLY A 179 -2.97 -0.52 3.66
C GLY A 179 -1.58 0.07 3.92
N PRO A 180 -0.62 -0.78 4.31
CA PRO A 180 0.74 -0.34 4.64
C PRO A 180 1.69 -0.30 3.43
N SER A 181 1.25 -0.75 2.24
CA SER A 181 2.17 -1.00 1.14
C SER A 181 1.67 -0.54 -0.23
N LEU A 182 2.62 -0.14 -1.08
CA LEU A 182 2.42 0.14 -2.50
C LEU A 182 3.39 -0.71 -3.33
N ASP A 183 2.90 -1.26 -4.44
CA ASP A 183 3.73 -1.89 -5.46
C ASP A 183 3.66 -1.07 -6.75
N ILE A 184 4.79 -0.48 -7.15
CA ILE A 184 4.85 0.47 -8.26
C ILE A 184 5.85 -0.02 -9.31
N PRO A 185 5.47 -0.17 -10.58
CA PRO A 185 6.39 -0.61 -11.62
C PRO A 185 7.52 0.40 -11.84
N ILE A 186 8.70 -0.12 -12.15
CA ILE A 186 9.88 0.67 -12.54
C ILE A 186 10.01 0.57 -14.05
N ARG A 187 10.23 1.71 -14.72
CA ARG A 187 10.53 1.81 -16.15
C ARG A 187 11.57 2.88 -16.40
N ALA A 188 12.61 2.52 -17.14
CA ALA A 188 13.67 3.43 -17.59
C ALA A 188 14.21 4.32 -16.46
N GLY A 189 14.55 3.70 -15.34
CA GLY A 189 15.16 4.35 -14.19
C GLY A 189 14.23 5.21 -13.34
N SER A 190 12.91 5.04 -13.48
CA SER A 190 11.91 5.83 -12.75
C SER A 190 10.68 5.01 -12.39
N LEU A 191 9.89 5.50 -11.43
CA LEU A 191 8.58 4.95 -11.15
C LEU A 191 7.64 5.24 -12.32
N ALA A 192 6.97 4.21 -12.81
CA ALA A 192 6.00 4.26 -13.90
C ALA A 192 4.62 4.73 -13.41
N LEU A 193 4.59 5.86 -12.70
CA LEU A 193 3.37 6.54 -12.28
C LEU A 193 2.69 7.21 -13.49
N GLY A 194 1.36 7.22 -13.48
CA GLY A 194 0.56 8.02 -14.41
C GLY A 194 0.75 9.53 -14.20
N THR A 195 0.32 10.33 -15.17
CA THR A 195 0.50 11.80 -15.17
C THR A 195 0.08 12.47 -13.88
N TRP A 196 -1.04 12.03 -13.31
CA TRP A 196 -1.60 12.62 -12.10
C TRP A 196 -1.20 11.88 -10.83
N GLN A 197 -0.56 10.73 -10.92
CA GLN A 197 -0.33 9.90 -9.75
C GLN A 197 0.88 10.37 -8.93
N GLY A 198 0.68 10.51 -7.63
CA GLY A 198 1.73 10.70 -6.63
C GLY A 198 1.62 9.68 -5.50
N ILE A 199 2.74 9.44 -4.81
CA ILE A 199 2.78 8.66 -3.57
C ILE A 199 2.39 9.56 -2.41
N TYR A 200 1.42 9.08 -1.63
CA TYR A 200 0.90 9.74 -0.46
C TYR A 200 1.34 9.01 0.82
N LEU A 201 1.73 9.80 1.82
CA LEU A 201 1.74 9.39 3.23
C LEU A 201 0.46 9.93 3.87
N ASN A 202 -0.38 9.05 4.38
CA ASN A 202 -1.54 9.45 5.19
C ASN A 202 -1.14 9.30 6.65
N GLU A 203 -0.92 10.43 7.30
CA GLU A 203 -0.66 10.54 8.73
C GLU A 203 -2.00 10.65 9.45
N HIS A 204 -2.37 9.63 10.22
CA HIS A 204 -3.67 9.56 10.87
C HIS A 204 -3.64 10.04 12.32
N ARG A 205 -2.45 10.27 12.89
CA ARG A 205 -2.26 10.76 14.26
C ARG A 205 -1.97 12.26 14.26
N ASP A 206 -2.42 12.95 15.30
CA ASP A 206 -2.05 14.35 15.53
C ASP A 206 -0.56 14.51 15.84
N SER A 207 0.03 13.48 16.45
CA SER A 207 1.44 13.44 16.86
C SER A 207 2.11 12.12 16.48
N GLY A 208 2.20 11.84 15.18
CA GLY A 208 2.73 10.58 14.64
C GLY A 208 4.26 10.42 14.58
N GLY A 209 5.02 11.52 14.72
CA GLY A 209 6.47 11.50 14.61
C GLY A 209 6.98 11.20 13.19
N ALA A 210 8.27 10.89 13.06
CA ALA A 210 8.88 10.53 11.78
C ALA A 210 8.45 9.12 11.34
N ARG A 211 8.31 8.90 10.04
CA ARG A 211 7.85 7.61 9.47
C ARG A 211 8.97 6.91 8.71
N SER A 212 9.02 5.59 8.82
CA SER A 212 10.03 4.73 8.21
C SER A 212 9.36 3.85 7.15
N LEU A 213 9.93 3.84 5.95
CA LEU A 213 9.52 3.00 4.84
C LEU A 213 10.66 2.06 4.47
N VAL A 214 10.37 0.77 4.33
CA VAL A 214 11.27 -0.17 3.64
C VAL A 214 10.89 -0.15 2.17
N VAL A 215 11.85 0.19 1.31
CA VAL A 215 11.68 0.17 -0.14
C VAL A 215 12.52 -0.96 -0.70
N THR A 216 11.86 -1.88 -1.41
CA THR A 216 12.51 -3.02 -2.07
C THR A 216 12.30 -2.89 -3.58
N MET A 217 13.38 -2.70 -4.32
CA MET A 217 13.38 -2.65 -5.78
C MET A 217 13.93 -3.96 -6.33
N GLN A 218 13.20 -4.54 -7.27
CA GLN A 218 13.60 -5.76 -7.95
C GLN A 218 13.37 -5.63 -9.45
N GLY A 219 14.30 -6.15 -10.25
CA GLY A 219 14.15 -6.11 -11.70
C GLY A 219 15.47 -6.22 -12.44
N GLN A 220 15.42 -5.93 -13.73
CA GLN A 220 16.59 -5.93 -14.59
C GLN A 220 17.25 -4.55 -14.53
N LYS A 221 18.53 -4.51 -14.14
CA LYS A 221 19.38 -3.31 -14.33
C LYS A 221 19.75 -3.14 -15.79
N ARG A 222 20.07 -1.91 -16.20
CA ARG A 222 20.52 -1.59 -17.55
C ARG A 222 21.71 -2.47 -17.95
N PRO A 223 21.62 -3.22 -19.06
CA PRO A 223 22.70 -4.11 -19.50
C PRO A 223 24.01 -3.40 -19.83
N ASP A 224 23.92 -2.12 -20.24
CA ASP A 224 25.07 -1.31 -20.63
C ASP A 224 25.78 -0.63 -19.44
N GLY A 225 25.30 -0.85 -18.21
CA GLY A 225 25.85 -0.27 -16.97
C GLY A 225 25.68 1.25 -16.84
N ARG A 226 25.04 1.92 -17.82
CA ARG A 226 24.78 3.36 -17.76
C ARG A 226 23.63 3.63 -16.80
N LYS A 227 23.50 4.87 -16.36
CA LYS A 227 22.40 5.33 -15.50
C LYS A 227 21.41 6.15 -16.32
N TYR A 228 20.12 5.98 -16.04
CA TYR A 228 19.10 6.90 -16.54
C TYR A 228 19.25 8.28 -15.89
N PRO A 229 18.92 9.37 -16.61
CA PRO A 229 18.82 10.69 -16.00
C PRO A 229 17.83 10.66 -14.84
N ALA A 230 18.19 11.28 -13.72
CA ALA A 230 17.32 11.34 -12.56
C ALA A 230 16.01 12.07 -12.92
N LYS A 231 14.88 11.36 -12.81
CA LYS A 231 13.56 11.97 -12.99
C LYS A 231 13.28 12.88 -11.80
N ARG A 232 13.04 14.15 -12.08
CA ARG A 232 12.59 15.11 -11.06
C ARG A 232 11.08 14.96 -10.88
N TYR A 233 10.68 14.57 -9.68
CA TYR A 233 9.27 14.58 -9.26
C TYR A 233 8.96 15.97 -8.71
N ARG A 234 8.78 16.94 -9.61
CA ARG A 234 8.35 18.30 -9.28
C ARG A 234 6.93 18.47 -9.78
N TRP A 235 6.05 18.79 -8.84
CA TRP A 235 4.66 19.16 -9.06
C TRP A 235 4.42 20.40 -8.22
#